data_AF-A0A0K3CPM3-F1
#
_entry.id   AF-A0A0K3CPM3-F1
#
_cell.length_a   1.000
_cell.length_b   1.000
_cell.length_c   1.000
_cell.angle_alpha   90.00
_cell.angle_beta   90.00
_cell.angle_gamma   90.00
#
_symmetry.space_group_name_H-M   'P 1'
#
loop_
_entity.id
_entity.type
_entity.pdbx_description
1 polymer ?
#
loop_
_entity_poly.entity_id
_entity_poly.type
_entity_poly.pdbx_seq_one_letter_code
_entity_poly.pdbx_strand_id
1 'polypeptide(L)'
;MSLYDTSSSTVARHWQTQLALSVAFLKQLNGPIRLEDLALRSGVEGLLHNHELVEGLKKHERVRYTEKTGLFAYKPDFILSSKNDLLILLRRHSPQGGLPVKKLRESWAGVTTAIEELEREGRVLVTRTGKTEQSQEREGQMKMVFLDDIGREKDPLDQEFRDLWRSLKTPIGDELAQELKNAGLTASSAAPPPPTTTKAKAKGRKGPGSSNRRFKITNVHLKDQGIDLSKDYLPQNR
;
A
#
# COMPACT_ATOMS: atom_id res chain seq x y z
N MET A 1 22.18 28.62 33.30
CA MET A 1 21.19 27.97 34.18
C MET A 1 19.82 28.47 33.75
N SER A 2 19.15 27.74 32.84
CA SER A 2 17.87 28.16 32.26
C SER A 2 16.74 27.64 33.13
N LEU A 3 16.03 28.53 33.81
CA LEU A 3 14.89 28.24 34.69
C LEU A 3 13.63 28.94 34.20
N TYR A 4 13.23 28.75 32.94
CA TYR A 4 11.94 29.25 32.45
C TYR A 4 11.42 28.36 31.31
N ASP A 5 10.82 27.21 31.63
CA ASP A 5 9.79 26.61 30.74
C ASP A 5 8.91 25.50 31.37
N THR A 6 8.75 25.46 32.70
CA THR A 6 7.94 24.40 33.33
C THR A 6 6.45 24.72 33.39
N SER A 7 6.05 25.99 33.50
CA SER A 7 4.64 26.41 33.61
C SER A 7 3.88 26.33 32.29
N SER A 8 4.52 26.64 31.17
CA SER A 8 3.94 26.46 29.84
C SER A 8 3.61 24.99 29.61
N SER A 9 4.48 24.07 30.05
CA SER A 9 4.33 22.63 29.84
C SER A 9 3.19 22.01 30.66
N THR A 10 2.90 22.51 31.86
CA THR A 10 1.81 22.00 32.71
C THR A 10 0.45 22.50 32.23
N VAL A 11 0.37 23.77 31.83
CA VAL A 11 -0.81 24.33 31.14
C VAL A 11 -0.99 23.64 29.78
N ALA A 12 0.11 23.34 29.08
CA ALA A 12 0.13 22.58 27.83
C ALA A 12 -0.50 21.18 28.00
N ARG A 13 -0.12 20.48 29.07
CA ARG A 13 -0.67 19.17 29.42
C ARG A 13 -2.15 19.26 29.79
N HIS A 14 -2.55 20.33 30.46
CA HIS A 14 -3.94 20.53 30.86
C HIS A 14 -4.86 20.76 29.66
N TRP A 15 -4.51 21.65 28.72
CA TRP A 15 -5.35 21.87 27.53
C TRP A 15 -5.45 20.62 26.64
N GLN A 16 -4.33 19.92 26.42
CA GLN A 16 -4.34 18.74 25.57
C GLN A 16 -5.17 17.61 26.17
N THR A 17 -5.14 17.48 27.50
CA THR A 17 -5.98 16.51 28.22
C THR A 17 -7.45 16.89 28.15
N GLN A 18 -7.79 18.16 28.36
CA GLN A 18 -9.16 18.68 28.20
C GLN A 18 -9.69 18.44 26.79
N LEU A 19 -8.88 18.69 25.76
CA LEU A 19 -9.24 18.43 24.37
C LEU A 19 -9.46 16.93 24.13
N ALA A 20 -8.55 16.08 24.60
CA ALA A 20 -8.67 14.63 24.44
C ALA A 20 -9.93 14.06 25.13
N LEU A 21 -10.27 14.55 26.33
CA LEU A 21 -11.49 14.19 27.06
C LEU A 21 -12.74 14.62 26.28
N SER A 22 -12.74 15.83 25.74
CA SER A 22 -13.84 16.36 24.93
C SER A 22 -14.06 15.51 23.67
N VAL A 23 -13.00 15.13 22.97
CA VAL A 23 -13.07 14.25 21.78
C VAL A 23 -13.51 12.84 22.16
N ALA A 24 -13.02 12.28 23.27
CA ALA A 24 -13.44 10.97 23.75
C ALA A 24 -14.94 10.94 24.09
N PHE A 25 -15.46 12.02 24.69
CA PHE A 25 -16.89 12.17 24.95
C PHE A 25 -17.71 12.26 23.65
N LEU A 26 -17.26 13.06 22.68
CA LEU A 26 -17.91 13.12 21.35
C LEU A 26 -17.97 11.75 20.67
N LYS A 27 -16.91 10.94 20.82
CA LYS A 27 -16.85 9.57 20.31
C LYS A 27 -17.85 8.62 21.01
N GLN A 28 -18.11 8.82 22.30
CA GLN A 28 -19.10 8.01 23.02
C GLN A 28 -20.54 8.40 22.66
N LEU A 29 -20.80 9.70 22.50
CA LEU A 29 -22.14 10.21 22.20
C LEU A 29 -22.58 9.91 20.77
N ASN A 30 -21.64 9.83 19.80
CA ASN A 30 -21.91 9.53 18.39
C ASN A 30 -23.03 10.39 17.76
N GLY A 31 -23.06 11.68 18.13
CA GLY A 31 -24.08 12.62 17.67
C GLY A 31 -23.63 14.08 17.76
N PRO A 32 -24.37 15.02 17.14
CA PRO A 32 -24.09 16.44 17.22
C PRO A 32 -24.51 17.03 18.57
N ILE A 33 -23.66 17.86 19.17
CA ILE A 33 -23.88 18.51 20.46
C ILE A 33 -23.44 19.97 20.43
N ARG A 34 -24.07 20.82 21.25
CA ARG A 34 -23.68 22.23 21.43
C ARG A 34 -22.41 22.33 22.28
N LEU A 35 -21.70 23.46 22.16
CA LEU A 35 -20.49 23.70 22.96
C LEU A 35 -20.78 23.68 24.47
N GLU A 36 -21.88 24.31 24.89
CA GLU A 36 -22.27 24.41 26.30
C GLU A 36 -22.60 23.03 26.89
N ASP A 37 -23.44 22.27 26.19
CA ASP A 37 -23.79 20.90 26.58
C ASP A 37 -22.56 19.99 26.59
N LEU A 38 -21.62 20.18 25.65
CA LEU A 38 -20.36 19.44 25.61
C LEU A 38 -19.50 19.75 26.84
N ALA A 39 -19.36 21.03 27.21
CA ALA A 39 -18.59 21.44 28.39
C ALA A 39 -19.14 20.82 29.67
N LEU A 40 -20.46 20.90 29.85
CA LEU A 40 -21.15 20.36 31.03
C LEU A 40 -21.06 18.84 31.11
N ARG A 41 -21.34 18.12 30.02
CA ARG A 41 -21.37 16.65 30.02
C ARG A 41 -20.00 16.01 30.02
N SER A 42 -19.00 16.64 29.41
CA SER A 42 -17.61 16.16 29.45
C SER A 42 -16.89 16.51 30.75
N GLY A 43 -17.45 17.41 31.57
CA GLY A 43 -16.81 17.93 32.78
C GLY A 43 -15.64 18.90 32.48
N VAL A 44 -15.55 19.39 31.25
CA VAL A 44 -14.51 20.32 30.80
C VAL A 44 -15.09 21.73 30.72
N GLU A 45 -15.20 22.39 31.86
CA GLU A 45 -15.68 23.79 31.96
C GLU A 45 -14.76 24.78 31.22
N GLY A 46 -13.51 24.39 30.96
CA GLY A 46 -12.55 25.17 30.17
C GLY A 46 -13.03 25.48 28.74
N LEU A 47 -13.96 24.69 28.18
CA LEU A 47 -14.53 24.93 26.85
C LEU A 47 -15.41 26.19 26.78
N LEU A 48 -15.98 26.64 27.90
CA LEU A 48 -16.82 27.84 27.96
C LEU A 48 -15.99 29.12 28.06
N HIS A 49 -14.83 29.04 28.73
CA HIS A 49 -14.06 30.20 29.12
C HIS A 49 -12.81 30.42 28.24
N ASN A 50 -12.26 29.35 27.67
CA ASN A 50 -11.03 29.41 26.88
C ASN A 50 -11.30 29.31 25.38
N HIS A 51 -11.15 30.44 24.68
CA HIS A 51 -11.31 30.51 23.23
C HIS A 51 -10.27 29.66 22.47
N GLU A 52 -9.03 29.57 22.97
CA GLU A 52 -7.97 28.79 22.32
C GLU A 52 -8.30 27.29 22.29
N LEU A 53 -8.94 26.79 23.35
CA LEU A 53 -9.38 25.39 23.43
C LEU A 53 -10.49 25.09 22.41
N VAL A 54 -11.43 26.04 22.24
CA VAL A 54 -12.51 25.93 21.25
C VAL A 54 -11.96 25.96 19.83
N GLU A 55 -11.01 26.85 19.55
CA GLU A 55 -10.33 26.91 18.25
C GLU A 55 -9.51 25.64 17.99
N GLY A 56 -8.85 25.11 19.02
CA GLY A 56 -8.16 23.81 18.97
C GLY A 56 -9.12 22.67 18.67
N LEU A 57 -10.31 22.66 19.28
CA LEU A 57 -11.36 21.66 19.04
C LEU A 57 -11.91 21.76 17.61
N LYS A 58 -12.13 22.96 17.08
CA LYS A 58 -12.58 23.18 15.69
C LYS A 58 -11.55 22.71 14.66
N LYS A 59 -10.26 22.89 14.94
CA LYS A 59 -9.15 22.46 14.05
C LYS A 59 -8.84 20.97 14.16
N HIS A 60 -9.38 20.28 15.15
CA HIS A 60 -9.04 18.88 15.40
C HIS A 60 -9.57 17.95 14.30
N GLU A 61 -8.74 17.06 13.78
CA GLU A 61 -9.05 16.20 12.61
C GLU A 61 -10.27 15.29 12.81
N ARG A 62 -10.53 14.88 14.06
CA ARG A 62 -11.64 13.99 14.44
C ARG A 62 -12.90 14.72 14.91
N VAL A 63 -12.96 16.04 14.78
CA VAL A 63 -14.14 16.83 15.15
C VAL A 63 -14.67 17.55 13.91
N ARG A 64 -15.99 17.48 13.72
CA ARG A 64 -16.70 18.23 12.70
C ARG A 64 -17.51 19.33 13.36
N TYR A 65 -17.12 20.57 13.10
CA TYR A 65 -17.87 21.76 13.50
C TYR A 65 -18.77 22.22 12.35
N THR A 66 -20.05 22.45 12.63
CA THR A 66 -21.00 23.00 11.65
C THR A 66 -21.33 24.44 12.02
N GLU A 67 -20.78 25.41 11.27
CA GLU A 67 -20.93 26.83 11.57
C GLU A 67 -22.39 27.30 11.58
N LYS A 68 -23.23 26.73 10.70
CA LYS A 68 -24.66 27.08 10.61
C LYS A 68 -25.47 26.76 11.86
N THR A 69 -25.09 25.70 12.59
CA THR A 69 -25.85 25.21 13.75
C THR A 69 -25.07 25.35 15.07
N GLY A 70 -23.78 25.70 15.01
CA GLY A 70 -22.90 25.75 16.16
C GLY A 70 -22.66 24.38 16.82
N LEU A 71 -22.91 23.28 16.08
CA LEU A 71 -22.83 21.93 16.61
C LEU A 71 -21.48 21.27 16.34
N PHE A 72 -20.98 20.57 17.34
CA PHE A 72 -19.80 19.72 17.29
C PHE A 72 -20.24 18.27 17.19
N ALA A 73 -19.64 17.52 16.27
CA ALA A 73 -19.86 16.09 16.12
C ALA A 73 -18.52 15.36 15.97
N TYR A 74 -18.45 14.11 16.41
CA TYR A 74 -17.30 13.26 16.11
C TYR A 74 -17.25 12.97 14.61
N LYS A 75 -16.06 13.08 14.01
CA LYS A 75 -15.80 12.72 12.62
C LYS A 75 -15.15 11.34 12.61
N PRO A 76 -15.90 10.27 12.29
CA PRO A 76 -15.31 8.94 12.15
C PRO A 76 -14.37 8.87 10.94
N ASP A 77 -13.45 7.90 10.96
CA ASP A 77 -12.50 7.66 9.85
C ASP A 77 -13.24 7.40 8.53
N PHE A 78 -14.39 6.72 8.60
CA PHE A 78 -15.26 6.44 7.45
C PHE A 78 -16.70 6.88 7.75
N ILE A 79 -17.38 7.45 6.75
CA ILE A 79 -18.81 7.77 6.83
C ILE A 79 -19.54 6.61 6.17
N LEU A 80 -20.12 5.73 6.98
CA LEU A 80 -20.82 4.53 6.52
C LEU A 80 -22.19 4.45 7.18
N SER A 81 -23.22 4.16 6.39
CA SER A 81 -24.58 3.98 6.91
C SER A 81 -25.27 2.75 6.29
N SER A 82 -24.75 2.23 5.18
CA SER A 82 -25.33 1.12 4.44
C SER A 82 -24.30 0.08 3.99
N LYS A 83 -24.78 -1.13 3.67
CA LYS A 83 -24.00 -2.20 3.01
C LYS A 83 -23.40 -1.73 1.68
N ASN A 84 -24.13 -0.91 0.94
CA ASN A 84 -23.67 -0.38 -0.35
C ASN A 84 -22.49 0.60 -0.17
N ASP A 85 -22.53 1.45 0.87
CA ASP A 85 -21.43 2.36 1.18
C ASP A 85 -20.15 1.58 1.49
N LEU A 86 -20.28 0.46 2.22
CA LEU A 86 -19.17 -0.44 2.52
C LEU A 86 -18.57 -1.04 1.24
N LEU A 87 -19.40 -1.50 0.29
CA LEU A 87 -18.92 -2.02 -0.99
C LEU A 87 -18.22 -0.95 -1.83
N ILE A 88 -18.75 0.27 -1.88
CA ILE A 88 -18.12 1.38 -2.60
C ILE A 88 -16.76 1.72 -1.96
N LEU A 89 -16.70 1.76 -0.63
CA LEU A 89 -15.47 2.00 0.11
C LEU A 89 -14.43 0.90 -0.16
N LEU A 90 -14.82 -0.37 -0.12
CA LEU A 90 -13.95 -1.50 -0.40
C LEU A 90 -13.45 -1.49 -1.85
N ARG A 91 -14.30 -1.15 -2.82
CA ARG A 91 -13.89 -0.96 -4.23
C ARG A 91 -12.86 0.15 -4.39
N ARG A 92 -13.09 1.29 -3.75
CA ARG A 92 -12.14 2.42 -3.78
C ARG A 92 -10.79 2.04 -3.16
N HIS A 93 -10.80 1.23 -2.12
CA HIS A 93 -9.60 0.84 -1.39
C HIS A 93 -8.99 -0.48 -1.88
N SER A 94 -9.62 -1.19 -2.82
CA SER A 94 -9.14 -2.46 -3.38
C SER A 94 -7.65 -2.41 -3.81
N PRO A 95 -7.16 -1.35 -4.49
CA PRO A 95 -5.74 -1.25 -4.86
C PRO A 95 -4.79 -1.11 -3.68
N GLN A 96 -5.27 -0.53 -2.57
CA GLN A 96 -4.49 -0.31 -1.34
C GLN A 96 -4.59 -1.51 -0.39
N GLY A 97 -5.41 -2.51 -0.72
CA GLY A 97 -5.65 -3.70 0.09
C GLY A 97 -6.90 -3.59 0.96
N GLY A 98 -6.96 -4.43 2.00
CA GLY A 98 -8.12 -4.57 2.86
C GLY A 98 -8.27 -3.49 3.93
N LEU A 99 -9.49 -3.34 4.45
CA LEU A 99 -9.79 -2.43 5.56
C LEU A 99 -9.87 -3.16 6.90
N PRO A 100 -9.35 -2.54 7.98
CA PRO A 100 -9.49 -3.10 9.32
C PRO A 100 -10.91 -2.96 9.85
N VAL A 101 -11.49 -4.08 10.32
CA VAL A 101 -12.85 -4.14 10.89
C VAL A 101 -13.00 -3.23 12.11
N LYS A 102 -11.93 -3.05 12.89
CA LYS A 102 -11.94 -2.17 14.07
C LYS A 102 -12.34 -0.73 13.72
N LYS A 103 -11.82 -0.19 12.62
CA LYS A 103 -12.14 1.17 12.15
C LYS A 103 -13.56 1.24 11.61
N LEU A 104 -13.99 0.22 10.86
CA LEU A 104 -15.34 0.15 10.33
C LEU A 104 -16.39 0.08 11.45
N ARG A 105 -16.15 -0.71 12.50
CA ARG A 105 -17.02 -0.82 13.69
C ARG A 105 -17.16 0.50 14.45
N GLU A 106 -16.12 1.33 14.45
CA GLU A 106 -16.16 2.67 15.05
C GLU A 106 -17.07 3.63 14.25
N SER A 107 -17.10 3.49 12.93
CA SER A 107 -17.95 4.28 12.05
C SER A 107 -19.43 3.86 12.09
N TRP A 108 -19.70 2.56 12.11
CA TRP A 108 -21.06 2.03 12.06
C TRP A 108 -21.20 0.74 12.90
N ALA A 109 -22.11 0.77 13.88
CA ALA A 109 -22.31 -0.33 14.82
C ALA A 109 -22.83 -1.62 14.14
N GLY A 110 -23.60 -1.50 13.06
CA GLY A 110 -24.15 -2.62 12.28
C GLY A 110 -23.19 -3.23 11.26
N VAL A 111 -21.92 -2.83 11.26
CA VAL A 111 -20.93 -3.30 10.29
C VAL A 111 -20.69 -4.81 10.37
N THR A 112 -20.68 -5.40 11.57
CA THR A 112 -20.35 -6.82 11.72
C THR A 112 -21.39 -7.71 11.07
N THR A 113 -22.68 -7.41 11.28
CA THR A 113 -23.79 -8.14 10.65
C THR A 113 -23.80 -7.91 9.14
N ALA A 114 -23.55 -6.68 8.70
CA ALA A 114 -23.46 -6.35 7.28
C ALA A 114 -22.31 -7.08 6.57
N ILE A 115 -21.14 -7.20 7.22
CA ILE A 115 -20.01 -7.96 6.71
C ILE A 115 -20.35 -9.45 6.61
N GLU A 116 -20.99 -10.04 7.62
CA GLU A 116 -21.40 -11.46 7.59
C GLU A 116 -22.38 -11.76 6.47
N GLU A 117 -23.35 -10.87 6.24
CA GLU A 117 -24.29 -10.98 5.12
C GLU A 117 -23.57 -10.88 3.78
N LEU A 118 -22.64 -9.94 3.61
CA LEU A 118 -21.84 -9.78 2.40
C LEU A 118 -20.84 -10.93 2.18
N GLU A 119 -20.32 -11.53 3.25
CA GLU A 119 -19.49 -12.76 3.20
C GLU A 119 -20.34 -13.94 2.72
N ARG A 120 -21.58 -14.09 3.21
CA ARG A 120 -22.52 -15.12 2.75
C ARG A 120 -22.93 -14.94 1.28
N GLU A 121 -23.06 -13.70 0.84
CA GLU A 121 -23.30 -13.35 -0.57
C GLU A 121 -22.05 -13.55 -1.45
N GLY A 122 -20.87 -13.75 -0.84
CA GLY A 122 -19.60 -13.91 -1.55
C GLY A 122 -19.06 -12.62 -2.16
N ARG A 123 -19.49 -11.45 -1.67
CA ARG A 123 -19.01 -10.14 -2.18
C ARG A 123 -17.78 -9.63 -1.45
N VAL A 124 -17.53 -10.17 -0.26
CA VAL A 124 -16.53 -9.69 0.68
C VAL A 124 -15.79 -10.87 1.31
N LEU A 125 -14.48 -10.76 1.42
CA LEU A 125 -13.59 -11.72 2.08
C LEU A 125 -13.17 -11.18 3.44
N VAL A 126 -13.22 -12.02 4.48
CA VAL A 126 -12.89 -11.63 5.84
C VAL A 126 -11.78 -12.49 6.41
N THR A 127 -10.70 -11.85 6.86
CA THR A 127 -9.64 -12.51 7.62
C THR A 127 -9.99 -12.44 9.11
N ARG A 128 -10.06 -13.60 9.78
CA ARG A 128 -10.31 -13.73 11.23
C ARG A 128 -9.02 -14.10 11.96
N THR A 129 -8.86 -13.61 13.19
CA THR A 129 -7.77 -14.04 14.09
C THR A 129 -8.08 -15.44 14.60
N GLY A 130 -7.14 -16.38 14.49
CA GLY A 130 -7.32 -17.76 14.97
C GLY A 130 -7.72 -18.77 13.88
N LYS A 131 -7.91 -18.33 12.63
CA LYS A 131 -7.92 -19.26 11.49
C LYS A 131 -6.48 -19.73 11.24
N THR A 132 -6.05 -20.74 11.98
CA THR A 132 -5.10 -21.72 11.45
C THR A 132 -5.90 -22.60 10.50
N GLU A 133 -5.36 -22.98 9.35
CA GLU A 133 -6.11 -23.63 8.25
C GLU A 133 -6.87 -24.92 8.62
N GLN A 134 -6.70 -25.44 9.84
CA GLN A 134 -7.26 -26.70 10.34
C GLN A 134 -8.60 -26.55 11.09
N SER A 135 -8.97 -25.35 11.54
CA SER A 135 -10.26 -25.13 12.22
C SER A 135 -11.28 -24.56 11.25
N GLN A 136 -12.17 -25.43 10.76
CA GLN A 136 -13.36 -25.06 9.97
C GLN A 136 -14.37 -24.21 10.77
N GLU A 137 -14.14 -24.04 12.07
CA GLU A 137 -14.98 -23.27 12.97
C GLU A 137 -14.79 -21.77 12.73
N ARG A 138 -15.90 -21.07 12.54
CA ARG A 138 -15.97 -19.64 12.22
C ARG A 138 -15.71 -18.76 13.47
N GLU A 139 -14.96 -19.26 14.44
CA GLU A 139 -14.89 -18.72 15.80
C GLU A 139 -13.64 -17.84 16.01
N GLY A 140 -13.49 -16.81 15.17
CA GLY A 140 -12.35 -15.90 15.26
C GLY A 140 -12.76 -14.44 15.11
N GLN A 141 -12.11 -13.55 15.86
CA GLN A 141 -12.35 -12.11 15.76
C GLN A 141 -11.98 -11.61 14.36
N MET A 142 -12.92 -10.98 13.66
CA MET A 142 -12.69 -10.40 12.34
C MET A 142 -11.65 -9.27 12.42
N LYS A 143 -10.62 -9.34 11.57
CA LYS A 143 -9.51 -8.38 11.53
C LYS A 143 -9.59 -7.48 10.32
N MET A 144 -9.63 -8.07 9.13
CA MET A 144 -9.52 -7.36 7.85
C MET A 144 -10.65 -7.78 6.93
N VAL A 145 -11.09 -6.83 6.11
CA VAL A 145 -12.16 -6.97 5.11
C VAL A 145 -11.58 -6.64 3.75
N PHE A 146 -11.79 -7.51 2.77
CA PHE A 146 -11.35 -7.36 1.40
C PHE A 146 -12.55 -7.48 0.46
N LEU A 147 -12.44 -6.84 -0.70
CA LEU A 147 -13.39 -7.07 -1.78
C LEU A 147 -13.13 -8.45 -2.39
N ASP A 148 -14.17 -9.24 -2.64
CA ASP A 148 -14.06 -10.47 -3.42
C ASP A 148 -14.48 -10.20 -4.87
N ASP A 149 -13.51 -10.05 -5.76
CA ASP A 149 -13.76 -9.80 -7.19
C ASP A 149 -14.16 -11.08 -7.94
N ILE A 150 -13.82 -12.25 -7.40
CA ILE A 150 -14.08 -13.57 -7.99
C ILE A 150 -15.47 -14.09 -7.57
N GLY A 151 -15.96 -13.64 -6.42
CA GLY A 151 -17.34 -13.87 -6.02
C GLY A 151 -17.68 -15.34 -5.68
N ARG A 152 -18.95 -15.68 -5.90
CA ARG A 152 -19.59 -16.97 -5.60
C ARG A 152 -19.31 -18.07 -6.64
N GLU A 153 -18.55 -17.78 -7.70
CA GLU A 153 -18.12 -18.75 -8.72
C GLU A 153 -17.05 -19.73 -8.22
N LYS A 154 -16.65 -19.63 -6.94
CA LYS A 154 -15.86 -20.66 -6.28
C LYS A 154 -16.76 -21.86 -6.02
N ASP A 155 -16.83 -22.77 -7.00
CA ASP A 155 -17.29 -24.12 -6.71
C ASP A 155 -16.42 -24.68 -5.57
N PRO A 156 -17.04 -25.19 -4.50
CA PRO A 156 -16.30 -25.72 -3.37
C PRO A 156 -15.49 -26.92 -3.86
N LEU A 157 -14.18 -26.76 -3.97
CA LEU A 157 -13.27 -27.86 -4.29
C LEU A 157 -13.35 -28.92 -3.18
N ASP A 158 -13.50 -30.19 -3.57
CA ASP A 158 -13.57 -31.29 -2.61
C ASP A 158 -12.32 -31.34 -1.74
N GLN A 159 -12.49 -31.84 -0.52
CA GLN A 159 -11.39 -31.94 0.45
C GLN A 159 -10.26 -32.83 -0.09
N GLU A 160 -10.59 -33.90 -0.82
CA GLU A 160 -9.61 -34.82 -1.41
C GLU A 160 -8.65 -34.11 -2.38
N PHE A 161 -9.16 -33.21 -3.24
CA PHE A 161 -8.32 -32.42 -4.15
C PHE A 161 -7.44 -31.43 -3.39
N ARG A 162 -7.93 -30.84 -2.31
CA ARG A 162 -7.14 -29.93 -1.47
C ARG A 162 -6.00 -30.65 -0.77
N ASP A 163 -6.26 -31.84 -0.25
CA ASP A 163 -5.28 -32.66 0.45
C ASP A 163 -4.24 -33.22 -0.54
N LEU A 164 -4.68 -33.67 -1.71
CA LEU A 164 -3.80 -34.07 -2.79
C LEU A 164 -2.88 -32.93 -3.19
N TRP A 165 -3.43 -31.73 -3.44
CA TRP A 165 -2.64 -30.55 -3.81
C TRP A 165 -1.59 -30.19 -2.74
N ARG A 166 -1.95 -30.30 -1.46
CA ARG A 166 -1.03 -30.06 -0.33
C ARG A 166 0.05 -31.13 -0.21
N SER A 167 -0.25 -32.38 -0.58
CA SER A 167 0.70 -33.49 -0.51
C SER A 167 1.81 -33.41 -1.57
N LEU A 168 1.56 -32.70 -2.67
CA LEU A 168 2.52 -32.51 -3.75
C LEU A 168 3.68 -31.62 -3.26
N LYS A 169 4.85 -32.22 -3.08
CA LYS A 169 6.09 -31.49 -2.80
C LYS A 169 6.64 -30.94 -4.11
N THR A 170 6.75 -29.63 -4.23
CA THR A 170 7.40 -29.01 -5.40
C THR A 170 8.92 -29.25 -5.32
N PRO A 171 9.55 -29.92 -6.30
CA PRO A 171 11.00 -30.08 -6.34
C PRO A 171 11.67 -28.71 -6.52
N ILE A 172 12.83 -28.52 -5.89
CA ILE A 172 13.54 -27.24 -5.82
C ILE A 172 14.59 -27.18 -6.94
N GLY A 173 14.55 -26.14 -7.78
CA GLY A 173 15.60 -25.84 -8.76
C GLY A 173 15.40 -26.46 -10.14
N ASP A 174 16.48 -26.95 -10.74
CA ASP A 174 16.55 -27.42 -12.14
C ASP A 174 15.84 -28.78 -12.37
N GLU A 175 15.60 -29.55 -11.32
CA GLU A 175 14.91 -30.85 -11.39
C GLU A 175 13.46 -30.70 -11.86
N LEU A 176 12.75 -29.65 -11.42
CA LEU A 176 11.40 -29.35 -11.90
C LEU A 176 11.38 -29.11 -13.41
N ALA A 177 12.40 -28.42 -13.94
CA ALA A 177 12.49 -28.13 -15.37
C ALA A 177 12.81 -29.39 -16.20
N GLN A 178 13.55 -30.35 -15.64
CA GLN A 178 13.80 -31.65 -16.27
C GLN A 178 12.55 -32.54 -16.23
N GLU A 179 11.85 -32.61 -15.10
CA GLU A 179 10.59 -33.36 -14.98
C GLU A 179 9.50 -32.83 -15.90
N LEU A 180 9.35 -31.50 -15.99
CA LEU A 180 8.40 -30.88 -16.93
C LEU A 180 8.73 -31.25 -18.39
N LYS A 181 10.01 -31.24 -18.77
CA LYS A 181 10.46 -31.68 -20.11
C LYS A 181 10.19 -33.17 -20.35
N ASN A 182 10.46 -34.02 -19.36
CA ASN A 182 10.18 -35.45 -19.44
C ASN A 182 8.68 -35.74 -19.55
N ALA A 183 7.84 -34.92 -18.91
CA ALA A 183 6.39 -34.96 -19.01
C ALA A 183 5.83 -34.31 -20.29
N GLY A 184 6.70 -33.81 -21.19
CA GLY A 184 6.30 -33.14 -22.44
C GLY A 184 5.71 -31.74 -22.27
N LEU A 185 5.74 -31.18 -21.05
CA LEU A 185 5.27 -29.83 -20.74
C LEU A 185 6.44 -28.85 -20.90
N THR A 186 6.41 -28.03 -21.95
CA THR A 186 7.44 -26.99 -22.12
C THR A 186 7.14 -25.85 -21.14
N ALA A 187 8.04 -25.59 -20.20
CA ALA A 187 7.91 -24.47 -19.27
C ALA A 187 7.73 -23.15 -20.06
N SER A 188 6.54 -22.54 -20.01
CA SER A 188 6.22 -21.32 -20.78
C SER A 188 7.00 -20.09 -20.33
N SER A 189 7.77 -20.17 -19.23
CA SER A 189 8.69 -19.11 -18.82
C SER A 189 10.08 -19.35 -19.40
N ALA A 190 10.22 -19.21 -20.72
CA ALA A 190 11.50 -18.84 -21.29
C ALA A 190 11.75 -17.36 -20.97
N ALA A 191 12.12 -17.06 -19.71
CA ALA A 191 12.91 -15.86 -19.47
C ALA A 191 14.17 -16.01 -20.33
N PRO A 192 14.50 -15.06 -21.23
CA PRO A 192 15.70 -15.17 -22.03
C PRO A 192 16.89 -15.31 -21.06
N PRO A 193 17.81 -16.26 -21.30
CA PRO A 193 18.97 -16.43 -20.44
C PRO A 193 19.68 -15.07 -20.32
N PRO A 194 20.13 -14.68 -19.11
CA PRO A 194 20.88 -13.46 -18.96
C PRO A 194 22.06 -13.51 -19.93
N PRO A 195 22.33 -12.43 -20.69
CA PRO A 195 23.40 -12.44 -21.67
C PRO A 195 24.69 -12.80 -20.95
N THR A 196 25.25 -13.97 -21.27
CA THR A 196 26.56 -14.40 -20.80
C THR A 196 27.58 -13.44 -21.37
N THR A 197 27.83 -12.35 -20.66
CA THR A 197 28.97 -11.48 -20.91
C THR A 197 30.20 -12.25 -20.47
N THR A 198 30.72 -13.13 -21.32
CA THR A 198 32.13 -13.53 -21.26
C THR A 198 32.98 -12.35 -21.69
N LYS A 199 32.98 -11.28 -20.88
CA LYS A 199 34.05 -10.29 -20.91
C LYS A 199 35.24 -10.94 -20.21
N ALA A 200 36.03 -11.68 -20.98
CA ALA A 200 37.37 -12.05 -20.59
C ALA A 200 38.10 -10.77 -20.17
N LYS A 201 38.48 -10.70 -18.89
CA LYS A 201 39.29 -9.63 -18.33
C LYS A 201 40.67 -9.69 -18.97
N ALA A 202 40.89 -8.90 -20.02
CA ALA A 202 42.24 -8.68 -20.55
C ALA A 202 43.00 -7.73 -19.61
N LYS A 203 43.95 -8.35 -18.91
CA LYS A 203 45.01 -7.78 -18.09
C LYS A 203 45.81 -6.75 -18.91
N GLY A 204 46.03 -5.56 -18.34
CA GLY A 204 46.48 -4.38 -19.09
C GLY A 204 47.95 -4.36 -19.56
N ARG A 205 48.26 -3.40 -20.45
CA ARG A 205 49.41 -2.48 -20.38
C ARG A 205 49.50 -1.58 -21.63
N LYS A 206 49.86 -0.32 -21.37
CA LYS A 206 50.63 0.65 -22.19
C LYS A 206 49.95 1.28 -23.42
N GLY A 207 49.56 2.55 -23.26
CA GLY A 207 50.31 3.71 -23.77
C GLY A 207 50.43 3.93 -25.29
N PRO A 208 50.35 5.18 -25.77
CA PRO A 208 50.27 5.52 -27.18
C PRO A 208 51.65 5.42 -27.85
N GLY A 209 51.68 4.86 -29.06
CA GLY A 209 52.87 4.85 -29.91
C GLY A 209 53.56 3.49 -30.00
N SER A 210 53.12 2.67 -30.95
CA SER A 210 54.02 1.71 -31.60
C SER A 210 53.50 1.39 -33.00
N SER A 211 54.01 2.20 -33.94
CA SER A 211 54.44 1.86 -35.28
C SER A 211 53.80 0.65 -36.00
N ASN A 212 53.25 0.95 -37.18
CA ASN A 212 53.20 0.05 -38.34
C ASN A 212 52.06 -0.98 -38.46
N ARG A 213 50.81 -0.59 -38.21
CA ARG A 213 49.68 -1.30 -38.84
C ARG A 213 49.58 -0.89 -40.31
N ARG A 214 50.13 -1.72 -41.19
CA ARG A 214 49.92 -1.65 -42.64
C ARG A 214 48.46 -2.00 -42.92
N PHE A 215 47.58 -0.99 -42.94
CA PHE A 215 46.21 -1.17 -43.39
C PHE A 215 46.21 -1.38 -44.91
N LYS A 216 45.56 -2.45 -45.36
CA LYS A 216 45.51 -2.85 -46.77
C LYS A 216 44.39 -2.02 -47.43
N ILE A 217 44.76 -0.99 -48.20
CA ILE A 217 43.79 -0.17 -48.95
C ILE A 217 43.26 -1.02 -50.11
N THR A 218 42.02 -1.47 -50.02
CA THR A 218 41.36 -2.29 -51.04
C THR A 218 40.88 -1.47 -52.25
N ASN A 219 40.83 -0.14 -52.13
CA ASN A 219 40.30 0.78 -53.14
C ASN A 219 41.43 1.49 -53.92
N VAL A 220 42.24 0.73 -54.66
CA VAL A 220 43.42 1.26 -55.38
C VAL A 220 43.03 2.12 -56.60
N HIS A 221 41.88 1.87 -57.23
CA HIS A 221 41.45 2.60 -58.45
C HIS A 221 41.22 4.11 -58.24
N LEU A 222 41.02 4.55 -57.00
CA LEU A 222 40.74 5.95 -56.68
C LEU A 222 41.97 6.85 -56.87
N LYS A 223 43.17 6.26 -56.92
CA LYS A 223 44.41 6.98 -57.27
C LYS A 223 44.39 7.47 -58.70
N ASP A 224 43.86 6.68 -59.63
CA ASP A 224 43.78 7.06 -61.04
C ASP A 224 42.79 8.22 -61.27
N GLN A 225 41.87 8.41 -60.32
CA GLN A 225 40.91 9.52 -60.29
C GLN A 225 41.43 10.74 -59.50
N GLY A 226 42.73 10.74 -59.13
CA GLY A 226 43.38 11.87 -58.45
C GLY A 226 43.15 11.94 -56.94
N ILE A 227 42.54 10.92 -56.33
CA ILE A 227 42.24 10.89 -54.89
C ILE A 227 43.25 9.98 -54.18
N ASP A 228 44.22 10.59 -53.49
CA ASP A 228 45.24 9.89 -52.73
C ASP A 228 44.80 9.64 -51.28
N LEU A 229 44.24 8.46 -51.03
CA LEU A 229 43.79 8.00 -49.71
C LEU A 229 44.92 7.77 -48.70
N SER A 230 46.18 7.99 -49.08
CA SER A 230 47.31 7.95 -48.13
C SER A 230 47.55 9.28 -47.40
N LYS A 231 46.86 10.35 -47.81
CA LYS A 231 46.95 11.68 -47.21
C LYS A 231 45.59 12.12 -46.69
N ASP A 232 45.57 12.75 -45.51
CA ASP A 232 44.36 13.35 -44.97
C ASP A 232 43.94 14.57 -45.82
N TYR A 233 42.65 14.66 -46.13
CA TYR A 233 42.08 15.76 -46.91
C TYR A 233 42.08 17.06 -46.09
N LEU A 234 42.76 18.09 -46.60
CA LEU A 234 42.68 19.45 -46.07
C LEU A 234 41.73 20.27 -46.96
N PRO A 235 40.58 20.75 -46.45
CA PRO A 235 39.71 21.62 -47.23
C PRO A 235 40.45 22.93 -47.55
N GLN A 236 40.49 23.31 -48.83
CA GLN A 236 40.99 24.63 -49.20
C GLN A 236 39.94 25.66 -48.80
N ASN A 237 40.26 26.48 -47.80
CA ASN A 237 39.44 27.64 -47.44
C ASN A 237 39.28 28.55 -48.67
N ARG A 238 38.03 28.78 -49.08
CA ARG A 238 37.61 29.90 -49.92
C ARG A 238 36.72 30.81 -49.10
#